data_AF-A0A067LN27-F1
#
_entry.id   AF-A0A067LN27-F1
#
_cell.length_a   1.000
_cell.length_b   1.000
_cell.length_c   1.000
_cell.angle_alpha   90.00
_cell.angle_beta   90.00
_cell.angle_gamma   90.00
#
_symmetry.space_group_name_H-M   'P 1'
#
loop_
_entity.id
_entity.type
_entity.pdbx_description
1 polymer ?
#
loop_
_entity_poly.entity_id
_entity_poly.type
_entity_poly.pdbx_seq_one_letter_code
_entity_poly.pdbx_strand_id
1 'polypeptide(L)'
;MIHMKLVEKVGDSYRLVGAREYSSDDEEAEDAADTNMEEGNPPPFPAFGTSFGAGTSRAGPSFEGESNMSNDEVLERMMSRMDMFDTLLNGMESMIADHFQSIEIMHGSLESQYQGIADQLQTVLQLLRPHPPPPPES
;
A
#
# COMPACT_ATOMS: atom_id res chain seq x y z
N MET A 1 13.24 -4.59 11.08
CA MET A 1 13.42 -3.13 11.24
C MET A 1 13.35 -2.48 9.87
N ILE A 2 12.33 -1.65 9.61
CA ILE A 2 12.03 -1.15 8.25
C ILE A 2 12.93 0.06 7.94
N HIS A 3 13.68 -0.01 6.84
CA HIS A 3 14.57 1.09 6.43
C HIS A 3 13.77 2.28 5.89
N MET A 4 13.55 3.28 6.74
CA MET A 4 12.90 4.52 6.34
C MET A 4 13.87 5.40 5.53
N LYS A 5 13.56 5.63 4.25
CA LYS A 5 14.33 6.53 3.38
C LYS A 5 13.73 7.93 3.44
N LEU A 6 14.56 8.93 3.76
CA LEU A 6 14.14 10.33 3.81
C LEU A 6 14.03 10.88 2.38
N VAL A 7 12.90 11.53 2.06
CA VAL A 7 12.69 12.23 0.78
C VAL A 7 12.45 13.71 1.08
N GLU A 8 13.15 14.58 0.36
CA GLU A 8 13.01 16.04 0.47
C GLU A 8 12.33 16.62 -0.77
N LYS A 9 11.46 17.62 -0.55
CA LYS A 9 10.80 18.38 -1.60
C LYS A 9 11.57 19.65 -1.92
N VAL A 10 11.99 19.82 -3.17
CA VAL A 10 12.65 21.03 -3.67
C VAL A 10 11.84 21.59 -4.83
N GLY A 11 11.09 22.66 -4.57
CA GLY A 11 10.10 23.20 -5.52
C GLY A 11 8.96 22.21 -5.73
N ASP A 12 8.64 21.91 -6.99
CA ASP A 12 7.61 20.92 -7.36
C ASP A 12 8.16 19.49 -7.52
N SER A 13 9.44 19.26 -7.22
CA SER A 13 10.10 17.96 -7.42
C SER A 13 10.62 17.37 -6.10
N TYR A 14 10.63 16.04 -6.01
CA TYR A 14 11.10 15.30 -4.83
C TYR A 14 12.42 14.59 -5.14
N ARG A 15 13.37 14.59 -4.20
CA ARG A 15 14.64 13.86 -4.30
C ARG A 15 14.94 13.08 -3.02
N LEU A 16 15.55 11.90 -3.18
CA LEU A 16 15.92 11.01 -2.08
C LEU A 16 17.14 11.57 -1.33
N VAL A 17 16.99 11.83 -0.02
CA VAL A 17 18.08 12.32 0.83
C VAL A 17 18.73 11.11 1.50
N GLY A 18 19.83 10.64 0.90
CA GLY A 18 20.87 9.78 1.51
C GLY A 18 20.42 8.47 2.16
N ALA A 19 20.77 7.33 1.56
CA ALA A 19 20.65 6.03 2.24
C ALA A 19 21.69 5.93 3.37
N ARG A 20 21.24 5.79 4.61
CA ARG A 20 22.11 5.43 5.74
C ARG A 20 22.18 3.90 5.81
N GLU A 21 23.35 3.38 5.46
CA GLU A 21 23.68 1.96 5.53
C GLU A 21 23.78 1.54 6.99
N TYR A 22 22.84 0.72 7.46
CA TYR A 22 23.00 -0.03 8.70
C TYR A 22 22.71 -1.49 8.45
N SER A 23 23.77 -2.27 8.57
CA SER A 23 23.85 -3.72 8.48
C SER A 23 22.91 -4.39 9.50
N SER A 24 22.13 -5.35 9.02
CA SER A 24 21.23 -6.23 9.79
C SER A 24 22.00 -7.39 10.42
N ASP A 25 21.58 -7.83 11.60
CA ASP A 25 21.75 -9.23 12.03
C ASP A 25 20.69 -9.67 13.06
N ASP A 26 20.29 -10.95 12.92
CA ASP A 26 19.52 -11.85 13.80
C ASP A 26 18.00 -11.66 14.08
N GLU A 27 17.16 -12.70 14.21
CA GLU A 27 16.98 -14.07 13.69
C GLU A 27 15.63 -14.56 14.28
N GLU A 28 14.91 -15.35 13.48
CA GLU A 28 13.91 -16.40 13.81
C GLU A 28 12.94 -16.33 15.03
N ALA A 29 11.63 -16.51 14.78
CA ALA A 29 10.89 -17.75 15.12
C ALA A 29 9.36 -17.59 14.99
N GLU A 30 8.77 -18.52 14.23
CA GLU A 30 7.34 -18.76 13.95
C GLU A 30 6.52 -19.11 15.21
N ASP A 31 5.24 -18.73 15.26
CA ASP A 31 4.22 -19.57 15.90
C ASP A 31 2.83 -19.38 15.27
N ALA A 32 2.21 -20.52 14.99
CA ALA A 32 0.96 -20.67 14.25
C ALA A 32 -0.21 -20.86 15.23
N ALA A 33 -1.30 -20.12 15.04
CA ALA A 33 -2.59 -20.51 15.59
C ALA A 33 -3.75 -20.01 14.72
N ASP A 34 -4.31 -20.99 14.03
CA ASP A 34 -5.58 -21.00 13.30
C ASP A 34 -6.76 -20.51 14.17
N THR A 35 -7.51 -19.49 13.73
CA THR A 35 -8.93 -19.34 14.12
C THR A 35 -9.74 -18.54 13.09
N ASN A 36 -10.43 -19.30 12.25
CA ASN A 36 -11.69 -18.98 11.59
C ASN A 36 -12.54 -17.89 12.30
N MET A 37 -12.74 -16.74 11.63
CA MET A 37 -13.85 -15.83 11.90
C MET A 37 -14.27 -15.10 10.61
N GLU A 38 -15.38 -15.60 10.05
CA GLU A 38 -16.38 -14.92 9.20
C GLU A 38 -15.97 -13.55 8.61
N GLU A 39 -15.60 -13.56 7.34
CA GLU A 39 -15.41 -12.37 6.50
C GLU A 39 -16.76 -11.66 6.27
N GLY A 40 -17.15 -10.84 7.23
CA GLY A 40 -18.25 -9.89 7.08
C GLY A 40 -17.76 -8.66 6.32
N ASN A 41 -18.24 -8.47 5.09
CA ASN A 41 -18.00 -7.28 4.28
C ASN A 41 -18.30 -6.00 5.10
N PRO A 42 -17.31 -5.12 5.36
CA PRO A 42 -17.57 -3.88 6.07
C PRO A 42 -18.51 -3.00 5.23
N PRO A 43 -19.44 -2.28 5.86
CA PRO A 43 -20.35 -1.40 5.13
C PRO A 43 -19.54 -0.33 4.38
N PRO A 44 -20.02 0.13 3.20
CA PRO A 44 -19.36 1.20 2.48
C PRO A 44 -19.26 2.42 3.40
N PHE A 45 -18.05 2.99 3.50
CA PHE A 45 -17.74 4.19 4.28
C PHE A 45 -18.82 5.27 4.12
N PRO A 46 -19.18 6.01 5.18
CA PRO A 46 -20.09 7.15 5.04
C PRO A 46 -19.39 8.18 4.16
N ALA A 47 -19.94 8.41 2.97
CA ALA A 47 -19.48 9.42 2.03
C ALA A 47 -19.40 10.77 2.77
N PHE A 48 -18.17 11.28 2.96
CA PHE A 48 -17.97 12.62 3.48
C PHE A 48 -18.51 13.59 2.44
N GLY A 49 -19.71 14.09 2.71
CA GLY A 49 -20.58 14.75 1.76
C GLY A 49 -19.91 15.90 1.02
N THR A 50 -19.98 15.84 -0.30
CA THR A 50 -20.07 17.01 -1.16
C THR A 50 -21.17 17.94 -0.68
N SER A 51 -20.83 19.07 -0.06
CA SER A 51 -21.55 20.36 -0.21
C SER A 51 -20.81 21.48 0.54
N PHE A 52 -20.05 22.27 -0.20
CA PHE A 52 -19.60 23.59 0.26
C PHE A 52 -20.73 24.57 -0.07
N GLY A 53 -21.59 24.88 0.91
CA GLY A 53 -22.78 25.69 0.63
C GLY A 53 -23.46 26.29 1.86
N ALA A 54 -23.43 27.62 1.91
CA ALA A 54 -24.32 28.52 2.64
C ALA A 54 -24.35 28.43 4.18
N GLY A 55 -23.85 29.50 4.81
CA GLY A 55 -23.96 29.72 6.24
C GLY A 55 -25.41 29.80 6.72
N THR A 56 -25.73 29.00 7.72
CA THR A 56 -26.66 29.36 8.80
C THR A 56 -26.03 28.88 10.10
N SER A 57 -25.90 29.81 11.05
CA SER A 57 -25.48 29.53 12.42
C SER A 57 -26.41 28.46 13.00
N ARG A 58 -25.90 27.24 13.17
CA ARG A 58 -26.55 26.21 13.97
C ARG A 58 -25.54 25.77 15.01
N ALA A 59 -25.81 26.22 16.23
CA ALA A 59 -25.20 25.85 17.49
C ALA A 59 -24.11 24.78 17.36
N GLY A 60 -22.85 25.21 17.50
CA GLY A 60 -21.82 24.29 17.99
C GLY A 60 -22.34 23.65 19.29
N PRO A 61 -21.92 22.43 19.63
CA PRO A 61 -22.39 21.76 20.84
C PRO A 61 -22.26 22.75 21.99
N SER A 62 -23.41 23.11 22.59
CA SER A 62 -23.38 23.90 23.81
C SER A 62 -22.53 23.10 24.79
N PHE A 63 -21.47 23.72 25.31
CA PHE A 63 -20.75 23.19 26.46
C PHE A 63 -21.66 23.41 27.68
N GLU A 64 -22.81 22.75 27.68
CA GLU A 64 -23.73 22.67 28.81
C GLU A 64 -23.30 21.47 29.65
N GLY A 65 -22.52 21.79 30.67
CA GLY A 65 -22.01 20.85 31.65
C GLY A 65 -20.49 20.88 31.65
N GLU A 66 -19.90 21.46 32.70
CA GLU A 66 -18.65 20.93 33.22
C GLU A 66 -18.92 19.44 33.49
N SER A 67 -18.57 18.59 32.53
CA SER A 67 -18.67 17.16 32.74
C SER A 67 -17.71 16.87 33.88
N ASN A 68 -18.24 16.50 35.05
CA ASN A 68 -17.46 15.98 36.17
C ASN A 68 -16.92 14.59 35.80
N MET A 69 -16.21 14.50 34.67
CA MET A 69 -15.47 13.32 34.29
C MET A 69 -14.29 13.23 35.24
N SER A 70 -14.11 12.05 35.83
CA SER A 70 -12.89 11.77 36.55
C SER A 70 -11.72 11.75 35.58
N ASN A 71 -10.50 11.94 36.08
CA ASN A 71 -9.30 11.80 35.26
C ASN A 71 -9.21 10.42 34.62
N ASP A 72 -9.71 9.39 35.30
CA ASP A 72 -9.74 8.00 34.81
C ASP A 72 -10.67 7.87 33.59
N GLU A 73 -11.85 8.50 33.63
CA GLU A 73 -12.80 8.49 32.50
C GLU A 73 -12.23 9.24 31.28
N VAL A 74 -11.53 10.35 31.50
CA VAL A 74 -10.83 11.08 30.43
C VAL A 74 -9.74 10.21 29.82
N LEU A 75 -8.97 9.50 30.65
CA LEU A 75 -7.90 8.62 30.20
C LEU A 75 -8.45 7.43 29.41
N GLU A 76 -9.50 6.76 29.90
CA GLU A 76 -10.17 5.65 29.23
C GLU A 76 -10.74 6.09 27.86
N ARG A 77 -11.36 7.26 27.80
CA ARG A 77 -11.85 7.84 26.54
C ARG A 77 -10.71 8.16 25.57
N MET A 78 -9.54 8.57 26.08
CA MET A 78 -8.37 8.84 25.25
C MET A 78 -7.78 7.54 24.69
N MET A 79 -7.67 6.49 25.52
CA MET A 79 -7.23 5.16 25.10
C MET A 79 -8.17 4.57 24.06
N SER A 80 -9.48 4.60 24.31
CA SER A 80 -10.49 4.12 23.36
C SER A 80 -10.43 4.84 22.00
N ARG A 81 -10.11 6.14 21.99
CA ARG A 81 -9.89 6.89 20.73
C ARG A 81 -8.60 6.46 20.04
N MET A 82 -7.55 6.19 20.79
CA MET A 82 -6.28 5.72 20.24
C MET A 82 -6.45 4.34 19.60
N ASP A 83 -7.13 3.40 20.28
CA ASP A 83 -7.43 2.07 19.73
C ASP A 83 -8.25 2.15 18.43
N MET A 84 -9.18 3.10 18.36
CA MET A 84 -9.95 3.37 17.13
C MET A 84 -9.06 3.87 16.00
N PHE A 85 -8.13 4.79 16.28
CA PHE A 85 -7.16 5.24 15.29
C PHE A 85 -6.23 4.12 14.84
N ASP A 86 -5.73 3.29 15.76
CA ASP A 86 -4.87 2.16 15.45
C ASP A 86 -5.58 1.15 14.55
N THR A 87 -6.85 0.85 14.83
CA THR A 87 -7.67 -0.02 13.99
C THR A 87 -7.84 0.55 12.58
N LEU A 88 -8.09 1.87 12.47
CA LEU A 88 -8.22 2.55 11.18
C LEU A 88 -6.90 2.55 10.41
N LEU A 89 -5.78 2.80 11.09
CA LEU A 89 -4.45 2.81 10.49
C LEU A 89 -4.05 1.43 9.99
N ASN A 90 -4.28 0.37 10.78
CA ASN A 90 -4.04 -1.01 10.35
C ASN A 90 -4.90 -1.39 9.13
N GLY A 91 -6.17 -0.97 9.11
CA GLY A 91 -7.02 -1.17 7.94
C GLY A 91 -6.50 -0.46 6.69
N MET A 92 -6.06 0.79 6.83
CA MET A 92 -5.43 1.55 5.74
C MET A 92 -4.14 0.90 5.25
N GLU A 93 -3.28 0.46 6.16
CA GLU A 93 -2.04 -0.22 5.85
C GLU A 93 -2.30 -1.50 5.04
N SER A 94 -3.25 -2.33 5.47
CA SER A 94 -3.62 -3.56 4.75
C SER A 94 -4.14 -3.27 3.34
N MET A 95 -4.98 -2.25 3.15
CA MET A 95 -5.47 -1.88 1.82
C MET A 95 -4.34 -1.40 0.91
N ILE A 96 -3.39 -0.65 1.47
CA ILE A 96 -2.22 -0.17 0.73
C ILE A 96 -1.33 -1.35 0.34
N ALA A 97 -1.07 -2.29 1.26
CA ALA A 97 -0.28 -3.48 1.02
C ALA A 97 -0.89 -4.37 -0.08
N ASP A 98 -2.20 -4.64 -0.01
CA ASP A 98 -2.94 -5.40 -1.03
C ASP A 98 -2.82 -4.73 -2.42
N HIS A 99 -3.00 -3.41 -2.48
CA HIS A 99 -2.90 -2.67 -3.74
C HIS A 99 -1.49 -2.75 -4.34
N PHE A 100 -0.43 -2.63 -3.52
CA PHE A 100 0.94 -2.79 -4.00
C PHE A 100 1.24 -4.22 -4.46
N GLN A 101 0.74 -5.22 -3.75
CA GLN A 101 0.87 -6.62 -4.15
C GLN A 101 0.19 -6.88 -5.50
N SER A 102 -1.00 -6.34 -5.71
CA SER A 102 -1.70 -6.41 -7.00
C SER A 102 -0.91 -5.78 -8.13
N ILE A 103 -0.29 -4.61 -7.90
CA ILE A 103 0.60 -3.96 -8.87
C ILE A 103 1.80 -4.83 -9.21
N GLU A 104 2.44 -5.44 -8.21
CA GLU A 104 3.58 -6.32 -8.41
C GLU A 104 3.23 -7.54 -9.28
N ILE A 105 2.06 -8.16 -9.02
CA ILE A 105 1.55 -9.26 -9.83
C ILE A 105 1.26 -8.81 -11.26
N MET A 106 0.61 -7.65 -11.44
CA MET A 106 0.35 -7.10 -12.77
C MET A 106 1.65 -6.83 -13.54
N HIS A 107 2.67 -6.30 -12.86
CA HIS A 107 3.97 -6.04 -13.46
C HIS A 107 4.66 -7.35 -13.90
N GLY A 108 4.68 -8.37 -13.04
CA GLY A 108 5.22 -9.69 -13.40
C GLY A 108 4.48 -10.35 -14.57
N SER A 109 3.17 -10.17 -14.64
CA SER A 109 2.34 -10.64 -15.77
C SER A 109 2.69 -9.92 -17.08
N LEU A 110 2.83 -8.60 -17.04
CA LEU A 110 3.23 -7.81 -18.21
C LEU A 110 4.63 -8.20 -18.70
N GLU A 111 5.60 -8.35 -17.80
CA GLU A 111 6.96 -8.79 -18.15
C GLU A 111 6.94 -10.15 -18.84
N SER A 112 6.17 -11.10 -18.31
CA SER A 112 6.00 -12.43 -18.91
C SER A 112 5.38 -12.35 -20.30
N GLN A 113 4.40 -11.46 -20.50
CA GLN A 113 3.77 -11.25 -21.79
C GLN A 113 4.74 -10.66 -22.81
N TYR A 114 5.52 -9.65 -22.43
CA TYR A 114 6.55 -9.07 -23.30
C TYR A 114 7.60 -10.10 -23.68
N GLN A 115 8.07 -10.90 -22.72
CA GLN A 115 9.02 -11.96 -22.98
C GLN A 115 8.47 -13.00 -23.96
N GLY A 116 7.22 -13.45 -23.76
CA GLY A 116 6.58 -14.39 -24.68
C GLY A 116 6.45 -13.85 -26.11
N ILE A 117 6.09 -12.57 -26.26
CA ILE A 117 6.02 -11.91 -27.57
C ILE A 117 7.41 -11.79 -28.20
N ALA A 118 8.44 -11.44 -27.42
CA ALA A 118 9.81 -11.33 -27.89
C ALA A 118 10.35 -12.68 -28.39
N ASP A 119 10.13 -13.75 -27.63
CA ASP A 119 10.54 -15.12 -28.00
C ASP A 119 9.84 -15.61 -29.27
N GLN A 120 8.54 -15.31 -29.40
CA GLN A 120 7.77 -15.62 -30.60
C GLN A 120 8.30 -14.84 -31.81
N LEU A 121 8.56 -13.55 -31.66
CA LEU A 121 9.13 -12.71 -32.73
C LEU A 121 10.50 -13.23 -33.16
N GLN A 122 11.37 -13.57 -32.21
CA GLN A 122 12.69 -14.14 -32.47
C GLN A 122 12.58 -15.44 -33.26
N THR A 123 11.63 -16.30 -32.90
CA THR A 123 11.36 -17.55 -33.62
C THR A 123 10.95 -17.29 -35.07
N VAL A 124 10.03 -16.35 -35.29
CA VAL A 124 9.59 -15.96 -36.64
C VAL A 124 10.76 -15.40 -37.46
N LEU A 125 11.59 -14.53 -36.87
CA LEU A 125 12.77 -13.98 -37.55
C LEU A 125 13.77 -15.06 -37.97
N GLN A 126 13.96 -16.09 -37.16
CA GLN A 126 14.84 -17.22 -37.52
C GLN A 126 14.27 -18.06 -38.67
N LEU A 127 12.95 -18.25 -38.73
CA LEU A 127 12.30 -18.95 -39.84
C LEU A 127 12.38 -18.16 -41.16
N LEU A 128 12.34 -16.84 -41.09
CA LEU A 128 12.51 -15.98 -42.26
C LEU A 128 13.97 -15.84 -42.70
N ARG A 129 14.93 -16.29 -41.89
CA ARG A 129 16.35 -16.14 -42.20
C ARG A 129 16.73 -17.07 -43.37
N PRO A 130 17.34 -16.55 -44.45
CA PRO A 130 17.77 -17.36 -45.57
C PRO A 130 18.76 -18.44 -45.11
N HIS A 131 18.61 -19.66 -45.63
CA HIS A 131 19.54 -20.75 -45.35
C HIS A 131 20.94 -20.35 -45.87
N PRO A 132 22.01 -20.53 -45.06
CA PRO A 132 23.36 -20.25 -45.53
C PRO A 132 23.68 -21.07 -46.79
N PRO A 133 24.47 -20.51 -47.74
CA PRO A 133 24.83 -21.21 -48.95
C PRO A 133 25.64 -22.47 -48.62
N PRO A 134 25.49 -23.55 -49.40
CA PRO A 134 26.25 -24.77 -49.20
C PRO A 134 27.77 -24.50 -49.36
N PRO A 135 28.62 -25.23 -48.63
CA PRO A 135 30.06 -25.07 -48.75
C PRO A 135 30.55 -25.43 -50.17
N PRO A 136 31.62 -24.77 -50.66
CA PRO A 136 32.15 -25.03 -52.00
C PRO A 136 32.68 -26.47 -52.11
N GLU A 137 32.23 -27.18 -53.13
CA GLU A 137 32.73 -28.52 -53.47
C GLU A 137 34.19 -28.41 -53.95
N SER A 138 35.08 -29.22 -53.37
CA SER A 138 36.52 -29.28 -53.69
C SER A 138 36.83 -30.24 -54.84
#